data_AF-A0A1Q5KC75-F1
#
_entry.id   AF-A0A1Q5KC75-F1
#
_cell.length_a   1.000
_cell.length_b   1.000
_cell.length_c   1.000
_cell.angle_alpha   90.00
_cell.angle_beta   90.00
_cell.angle_gamma   90.00
#
_symmetry.space_group_name_H-M   'P 1'
#
loop_
_entity.id
_entity.type
_entity.pdbx_description
1 polymer ?
#
loop_
_entity_poly.entity_id
_entity_poly.type
_entity_poly.pdbx_seq_one_letter_code
_entity_poly.pdbx_strand_id
1 'polypeptide(L)'
;MSIGKAVTASLFSALLLGGVLAAAPAAQAQTSGETGPLSCYGSAKSYSKPAGNRWYPQGGPYLTATTNCADINIKPNTTTSIAVCWLPSSGGSYCQGSYKTAPAGQWTVVATDVRDGTHFYFDFGSTAANSGVWAA
;
A
#
# COMPACT_ATOMS: atom_id res chain seq x y z
N MET A 1 -45.62 41.03 31.75
CA MET A 1 -45.08 41.60 33.01
C MET A 1 -43.91 40.69 33.38
N SER A 2 -42.67 41.01 32.96
CA SER A 2 -41.69 41.92 33.60
C SER A 2 -41.33 41.40 35.00
N ILE A 3 -40.08 41.31 35.51
CA ILE A 3 -38.83 42.09 35.43
C ILE A 3 -37.72 41.11 35.94
N GLY A 4 -36.47 41.07 35.47
CA GLY A 4 -35.42 42.00 35.87
C GLY A 4 -34.00 41.41 35.81
N LYS A 5 -33.03 42.30 35.57
CA LYS A 5 -31.60 42.15 35.28
C LYS A 5 -30.75 41.75 36.49
N ALA A 6 -29.54 41.22 36.25
CA ALA A 6 -28.32 41.70 36.91
C ALA A 6 -27.05 41.36 36.11
N VAL A 7 -26.27 42.41 35.84
CA VAL A 7 -24.87 42.40 35.39
C VAL A 7 -24.00 42.39 36.64
N THR A 8 -22.90 41.63 36.66
CA THR A 8 -21.85 41.85 37.68
C THR A 8 -20.48 41.61 37.08
N ALA A 9 -19.75 42.71 36.92
CA ALA A 9 -18.32 42.77 36.64
C ALA A 9 -17.54 42.58 37.94
N SER A 10 -16.40 41.88 37.89
CA SER A 10 -15.29 41.92 38.86
C SER A 10 -14.16 41.05 38.31
N LEU A 11 -12.87 41.29 38.45
CA LEU A 11 -12.02 42.43 38.84
C LEU A 11 -10.60 41.93 38.49
N PHE A 12 -9.74 42.80 37.98
CA PHE A 12 -8.32 42.51 37.76
C PHE A 12 -7.61 42.20 39.09
N SER A 13 -6.71 41.22 39.09
CA SER A 13 -5.54 41.20 39.98
C SER A 13 -4.41 40.36 39.38
N ALA A 14 -3.26 41.02 39.21
CA ALA A 14 -2.02 40.49 38.69
C ALA A 14 -1.08 40.07 39.83
N LEU A 15 -0.41 38.92 39.69
CA LEU A 15 0.79 38.48 40.43
C LEU A 15 1.37 37.30 39.62
N LEU A 16 2.67 37.02 39.51
CA LEU A 16 3.93 37.71 39.67
C LEU A 16 4.97 36.71 39.10
N LEU A 17 5.90 37.20 38.28
CA LEU A 17 7.26 36.73 37.99
C LEU A 17 7.68 35.30 38.41
N GLY A 18 8.25 34.57 37.43
CA GLY A 18 9.38 33.65 37.67
C GLY A 18 9.17 32.23 37.13
N GLY A 19 9.92 31.86 36.10
CA GLY A 19 9.95 30.46 35.67
C GLY A 19 10.70 30.23 34.36
N VAL A 20 12.00 30.03 34.47
CA VAL A 20 12.85 29.11 33.70
C VAL A 20 12.68 29.02 32.17
N LEU A 21 13.76 29.37 31.47
CA LEU A 21 14.09 28.91 30.13
C LEU A 21 14.01 27.37 30.07
N ALA A 22 12.91 26.84 29.53
CA ALA A 22 12.83 25.46 29.09
C ALA A 22 12.66 25.48 27.57
N ALA A 23 13.73 25.11 26.88
CA ALA A 23 13.69 24.84 25.44
C ALA A 23 12.55 23.86 25.16
N ALA A 24 11.58 24.28 24.35
CA ALA A 24 10.57 23.39 23.82
C ALA A 24 11.29 22.24 23.10
N PRO A 25 11.06 20.97 23.44
CA PRO A 25 11.28 19.95 22.44
C PRO A 25 10.33 20.31 21.31
N ALA A 26 10.87 20.58 20.13
CA ALA A 26 10.09 20.50 18.91
C ALA A 26 9.46 19.11 18.94
N ALA A 27 8.18 19.04 19.30
CA ALA A 27 7.37 17.89 19.02
C ALA A 27 7.36 17.83 17.48
N GLN A 28 8.33 17.10 16.93
CA GLN A 28 8.17 16.46 15.64
C GLN A 28 6.90 15.67 15.82
N ALA A 29 5.79 16.24 15.35
CA ALA A 29 4.68 15.47 14.88
C ALA A 29 5.28 14.55 13.81
N GLN A 30 5.77 13.40 14.27
CA GLN A 30 5.76 12.20 13.47
C GLN A 30 4.28 12.04 13.17
N THR A 31 3.84 12.65 12.07
CA THR A 31 2.73 12.14 11.29
C THR A 31 3.15 10.70 11.04
N SER A 32 2.70 9.81 11.91
CA SER A 32 2.48 8.42 11.59
C SER A 32 1.63 8.49 10.34
N GLY A 33 2.31 8.47 9.20
CA GLY A 33 1.67 8.38 7.90
C GLY A 33 1.00 7.03 7.93
N GLU A 34 -0.25 7.03 8.37
CA GLU A 34 -1.21 6.01 8.02
C GLU A 34 -1.37 6.10 6.51
N THR A 35 -0.41 5.51 5.79
CA THR A 35 -0.52 5.22 4.38
C THR A 35 -1.49 4.06 4.27
N GLY A 36 -2.77 4.37 4.42
CA GLY A 36 -3.83 3.54 3.86
C GLY A 36 -3.60 3.32 2.34
N PRO A 37 -4.35 2.40 1.72
CA PRO A 37 -4.10 1.82 0.39
C PRO A 37 -4.02 2.79 -0.82
N LEU A 38 -4.09 4.10 -0.60
CA LEU A 38 -3.90 5.15 -1.61
C LEU A 38 -2.43 5.36 -2.04
N SER A 39 -1.42 4.97 -1.26
CA SER A 39 0.00 5.19 -1.63
C SER A 39 0.58 4.11 -2.57
N CYS A 40 0.13 2.88 -2.40
CA CYS A 40 0.65 1.68 -3.05
C CYS A 40 0.59 1.73 -4.58
N TYR A 41 -0.59 2.06 -5.14
CA TYR A 41 -0.79 2.08 -6.59
C TYR A 41 -0.04 3.21 -7.32
N GLY A 42 0.44 4.24 -6.62
CA GLY A 42 1.29 5.28 -7.19
C GLY A 42 2.66 4.75 -7.62
N SER A 43 3.11 3.63 -7.06
CA SER A 43 4.36 2.95 -7.40
C SER A 43 4.21 1.90 -8.51
N ALA A 44 3.06 1.86 -9.16
CA ALA A 44 2.71 0.82 -10.11
C ALA A 44 3.70 0.71 -11.28
N LYS A 45 4.01 -0.52 -11.64
CA LYS A 45 4.94 -0.88 -12.71
C LYS A 45 4.16 -1.52 -13.84
N SER A 46 4.42 -1.08 -15.07
CA SER A 46 3.84 -1.71 -16.26
C SER A 46 4.42 -3.10 -16.50
N TYR A 47 3.59 -4.01 -17.00
CA TYR A 47 4.03 -5.31 -17.48
C TYR A 47 3.52 -5.60 -18.89
N SER A 48 4.29 -6.43 -19.60
CA SER A 48 3.90 -7.04 -20.86
C SER A 48 4.31 -8.51 -20.82
N LYS A 49 3.33 -9.40 -20.94
CA LYS A 49 3.49 -10.84 -21.03
C LYS A 49 3.15 -11.27 -22.45
N PRO A 50 4.12 -11.66 -23.29
CA PRO A 50 3.83 -12.15 -24.63
C PRO A 50 3.02 -13.45 -24.60
N ALA A 51 2.45 -13.80 -25.75
CA ALA A 51 1.79 -15.08 -25.94
C ALA A 51 2.82 -16.24 -25.93
N GLY A 52 2.35 -17.45 -25.66
CA GLY A 52 3.16 -18.68 -25.70
C GLY A 52 3.74 -19.11 -24.35
N ASN A 53 3.62 -18.27 -23.31
CA ASN A 53 4.00 -18.64 -21.94
C ASN A 53 3.00 -18.06 -20.93
N ARG A 54 2.92 -18.69 -19.76
CA ARG A 54 2.00 -18.37 -18.68
C ARG A 54 2.60 -17.44 -17.63
N TRP A 55 3.92 -17.38 -17.48
CA TRP A 55 4.54 -16.54 -16.45
C TRP A 55 4.96 -15.15 -16.92
N TYR A 56 5.00 -14.20 -15.98
CA TYR A 56 5.67 -12.90 -16.09
C TYR A 56 6.45 -12.61 -14.80
N PRO A 57 7.69 -12.11 -14.87
CA PRO A 57 8.42 -11.70 -16.08
C PRO A 57 8.99 -12.85 -16.90
N GLN A 58 9.33 -12.58 -18.17
CA GLN A 58 10.00 -13.53 -19.06
C GLN A 58 11.39 -12.98 -19.39
N GLY A 59 12.45 -13.76 -19.13
CA GLY A 59 13.83 -13.41 -19.50
C GLY A 59 14.48 -12.26 -18.71
N GLY A 60 13.84 -11.80 -17.62
CA GLY A 60 14.36 -10.76 -16.73
C GLY A 60 14.41 -11.22 -15.27
N PRO A 61 14.89 -10.36 -14.35
CA PRO A 61 14.85 -10.65 -12.92
C PRO A 61 13.41 -10.81 -12.45
N TYR A 62 13.21 -11.66 -11.44
CA TYR A 62 11.91 -11.80 -10.78
C TYR A 62 11.48 -10.50 -10.09
N LEU A 63 10.18 -10.40 -9.83
CA LEU A 63 9.59 -9.24 -9.18
C LEU A 63 9.95 -9.26 -7.69
N THR A 64 9.97 -8.09 -7.06
CA THR A 64 10.29 -7.95 -5.64
C THR A 64 9.24 -7.08 -4.97
N ALA A 65 8.65 -7.58 -3.89
CA ALA A 65 7.76 -6.82 -3.02
C ALA A 65 8.54 -5.73 -2.29
N THR A 66 7.94 -4.56 -2.14
CA THR A 66 8.56 -3.37 -1.59
C THR A 66 7.70 -2.77 -0.49
N THR A 67 8.28 -1.87 0.29
CA THR A 67 7.58 -1.14 1.35
C THR A 67 6.42 -0.26 0.84
N ASN A 68 6.19 -0.19 -0.47
CA ASN A 68 5.11 0.60 -1.07
C ASN A 68 3.74 -0.08 -0.92
N CYS A 69 3.69 -1.41 -0.91
CA CYS A 69 2.44 -2.17 -0.79
C CYS A 69 2.66 -3.34 0.17
N ALA A 70 1.79 -3.49 1.18
CA ALA A 70 1.76 -4.69 2.00
C ALA A 70 1.28 -5.94 1.22
N ASP A 71 0.72 -5.74 0.03
CA ASP A 71 0.05 -6.76 -0.77
C ASP A 71 0.58 -6.77 -2.21
N ILE A 72 0.49 -7.92 -2.89
CA ILE A 72 0.72 -8.01 -4.34
C ILE A 72 -0.60 -7.71 -5.06
N ASN A 73 -0.60 -6.63 -5.83
CA ASN A 73 -1.75 -6.14 -6.58
C ASN A 73 -1.49 -6.15 -8.08
N ILE A 74 -2.52 -6.44 -8.87
CA ILE A 74 -2.45 -6.35 -10.33
C ILE A 74 -3.71 -5.74 -10.92
N LYS A 75 -3.54 -4.98 -12.00
CA LYS A 75 -4.61 -4.43 -12.83
C LYS A 75 -4.31 -4.81 -14.29
N PRO A 76 -4.87 -5.93 -14.78
CA PRO A 76 -4.67 -6.37 -16.14
C PRO A 76 -5.54 -5.58 -17.12
N ASN A 77 -5.12 -5.48 -18.37
CA ASN A 77 -5.92 -4.86 -19.45
C ASN A 77 -6.97 -5.82 -20.03
N THR A 78 -6.88 -7.11 -19.70
CA THR A 78 -7.84 -8.15 -20.11
C THR A 78 -8.10 -9.07 -18.92
N THR A 79 -9.37 -9.42 -18.69
CA THR A 79 -9.77 -10.30 -17.60
C THR A 79 -9.01 -11.62 -17.70
N THR A 80 -8.36 -12.01 -16.62
CA THR A 80 -7.53 -13.21 -16.56
C THR A 80 -7.60 -13.85 -15.19
N SER A 81 -7.27 -15.13 -15.11
CA SER A 81 -6.97 -15.79 -13.85
C SER A 81 -5.46 -15.69 -13.59
N ILE A 82 -5.07 -15.42 -12.34
CA ILE A 82 -3.68 -15.20 -11.96
C ILE A 82 -3.38 -15.81 -10.59
N ALA A 83 -2.19 -16.38 -10.45
CA ALA A 83 -1.62 -16.85 -9.20
C ALA A 83 -0.25 -16.17 -9.01
N VAL A 84 0.17 -16.03 -7.75
CA VAL A 84 1.52 -15.64 -7.39
C VAL A 84 2.34 -16.89 -7.11
N CYS A 85 3.57 -16.89 -7.60
CA CYS A 85 4.58 -17.88 -7.29
C CYS A 85 5.78 -17.21 -6.61
N TRP A 86 6.24 -17.80 -5.52
CA TRP A 86 7.30 -17.27 -4.67
C TRP A 86 8.63 -17.97 -4.92
N LEU A 87 9.70 -17.21 -4.73
CA LEU A 87 11.08 -17.69 -4.79
C LEU A 87 11.76 -17.46 -3.44
N PRO A 88 11.62 -18.38 -2.48
CA PRO A 88 12.35 -18.28 -1.23
C PRO A 88 13.87 -18.36 -1.48
N SER A 89 14.66 -17.78 -0.57
CA SER A 89 16.13 -17.82 -0.64
C SER A 89 16.71 -19.24 -0.50
N SER A 90 15.92 -20.17 0.01
CA SER A 90 16.24 -21.60 0.10
C SER A 90 15.03 -22.45 -0.29
N GLY A 91 15.29 -23.60 -0.91
CA GLY A 91 14.25 -24.51 -1.42
C GLY A 91 13.85 -24.23 -2.86
N GLY A 92 12.76 -24.87 -3.30
CA GLY A 92 12.17 -24.68 -4.63
C GLY A 92 11.16 -23.53 -4.65
N SER A 93 10.88 -23.01 -5.85
CA SER A 93 9.76 -22.09 -6.04
C SER A 93 8.43 -22.82 -5.86
N TYR A 94 7.41 -22.10 -5.39
CA TYR A 94 6.07 -22.64 -5.20
C TYR A 94 5.01 -21.58 -5.51
N CYS A 95 3.83 -22.03 -5.93
CA CYS A 95 2.73 -21.16 -6.32
C CYS A 95 1.55 -21.26 -5.36
N GLN A 96 0.69 -20.23 -5.36
CA GLN A 96 -0.63 -20.33 -4.77
C GLN A 96 -1.38 -21.54 -5.34
N GLY A 97 -2.11 -22.25 -4.48
CA GLY A 97 -2.86 -23.45 -4.88
C GLY A 97 -4.09 -23.18 -5.76
N SER A 98 -4.48 -21.91 -5.92
CA SER A 98 -5.63 -21.50 -6.72
C SER A 98 -5.35 -20.17 -7.43
N TYR A 99 -5.89 -20.02 -8.64
CA TYR A 99 -5.88 -18.74 -9.35
C TYR A 99 -7.01 -17.84 -8.86
N LYS A 100 -6.74 -16.55 -8.79
CA LYS A 100 -7.74 -15.51 -8.58
C LYS A 100 -8.12 -14.88 -9.91
N THR A 101 -9.41 -14.65 -10.12
CA THR A 101 -9.87 -13.87 -11.28
C THR A 101 -9.58 -12.39 -11.06
N ALA A 102 -8.81 -11.79 -11.97
CA ALA A 102 -8.50 -10.37 -12.02
C ALA A 102 -9.25 -9.73 -13.21
N PRO A 103 -10.29 -8.92 -12.97
CA PRO A 103 -11.05 -8.25 -14.03
C PRO A 103 -10.22 -7.22 -14.79
N ALA A 104 -10.51 -7.05 -16.08
CA ALA A 104 -9.91 -6.00 -16.90
C ALA A 104 -10.09 -4.61 -16.28
N GLY A 105 -9.02 -3.83 -16.21
CA GLY A 105 -9.04 -2.44 -15.75
C GLY A 105 -9.21 -2.24 -14.24
N GLN A 106 -9.31 -3.32 -13.46
CA GLN A 106 -9.55 -3.25 -12.02
C GLN A 106 -8.36 -3.77 -11.22
N TRP A 107 -8.00 -3.04 -10.16
CA TRP A 107 -7.02 -3.51 -9.18
C TRP A 107 -7.57 -4.73 -8.45
N THR A 108 -6.77 -5.79 -8.43
CA THR A 108 -7.07 -7.05 -7.75
C THR A 108 -5.90 -7.38 -6.83
N VAL A 109 -6.18 -7.49 -5.53
CA VAL A 109 -5.23 -8.03 -4.54
C VAL A 109 -5.08 -9.53 -4.82
N VAL A 110 -3.89 -9.99 -5.20
CA VAL A 110 -3.64 -11.42 -5.53
C VAL A 110 -3.05 -12.17 -4.35
N ALA A 111 -2.23 -11.51 -3.52
CA ALA A 111 -1.71 -12.03 -2.27
C ALA A 111 -1.66 -10.91 -1.23
N THR A 112 -2.00 -11.20 0.02
CA THR A 112 -1.96 -10.25 1.13
C THR A 112 -0.76 -10.48 2.03
N ASP A 113 -0.42 -9.47 2.84
CA ASP A 113 0.56 -9.56 3.93
C ASP A 113 1.93 -10.08 3.47
N VAL A 114 2.36 -9.60 2.29
CA VAL A 114 3.61 -10.01 1.66
C VAL A 114 4.76 -9.21 2.26
N ARG A 115 5.75 -9.92 2.77
CA ARG A 115 6.93 -9.30 3.38
C ARG A 115 7.78 -8.58 2.32
N ASP A 116 8.30 -7.41 2.68
CA ASP A 116 9.27 -6.68 1.86
C ASP A 116 10.46 -7.55 1.46
N GLY A 117 10.94 -7.37 0.24
CA GLY A 117 12.05 -8.15 -0.32
C GLY A 117 11.66 -9.54 -0.81
N THR A 118 10.38 -9.94 -0.69
CA THR A 118 9.90 -11.21 -1.23
C THR A 118 10.01 -11.22 -2.74
N HIS A 119 10.72 -12.21 -3.29
CA HIS A 119 10.79 -12.43 -4.73
C HIS A 119 9.62 -13.27 -5.22
N PHE A 120 9.02 -12.84 -6.32
CA PHE A 120 7.85 -13.50 -6.89
C PHE A 120 7.76 -13.36 -8.41
N TYR A 121 6.89 -14.15 -9.01
CA TYR A 121 6.41 -13.97 -10.38
C TYR A 121 4.91 -14.24 -10.44
N PHE A 122 4.28 -13.70 -11.48
CA PHE A 122 2.87 -13.99 -11.77
C PHE A 122 2.78 -15.19 -12.70
N ASP A 123 1.89 -16.13 -12.38
CA ASP A 123 1.48 -17.21 -13.26
C ASP A 123 0.04 -16.96 -13.72
N PHE A 124 -0.15 -16.87 -15.03
CA PHE A 124 -1.43 -16.61 -15.65
C PHE A 124 -2.13 -17.92 -15.98
N GLY A 125 -3.45 -17.96 -15.84
CA GLY A 125 -4.29 -19.12 -16.20
C GLY A 125 -4.31 -19.44 -17.70
N SER A 126 -3.65 -18.64 -18.54
CA SER A 126 -3.63 -18.77 -20.00
C SER A 126 -2.28 -18.36 -20.59
N THR A 127 -1.93 -18.97 -21.73
CA THR A 127 -0.75 -18.61 -22.55
C THR A 127 -1.01 -17.43 -23.49
N ALA A 128 -2.23 -16.89 -23.55
CA ALA A 128 -2.55 -15.71 -24.34
C ALA A 128 -1.73 -14.49 -23.88
N ALA A 129 -1.40 -13.58 -24.80
CA ALA A 129 -0.71 -12.34 -24.44
C ALA A 129 -1.55 -11.54 -23.43
N ASN A 130 -0.88 -10.87 -22.49
CA ASN A 130 -1.55 -10.02 -21.50
C ASN A 130 -0.64 -8.85 -21.10
N SER A 131 -1.21 -7.70 -20.77
CA SER A 131 -0.49 -6.52 -20.32
C SER A 131 -1.30 -5.79 -19.25
N GLY A 132 -0.66 -4.87 -18.53
CA GLY A 132 -1.31 -4.09 -17.48
C GLY A 132 -0.30 -3.43 -16.57
N VAL A 133 -0.70 -3.21 -15.32
CA VAL A 133 0.17 -2.68 -14.26
C VAL A 133 0.06 -3.53 -13.00
N TRP A 134 1.10 -3.53 -12.18
CA TRP A 134 1.13 -4.21 -10.88
C TRP A 134 1.82 -3.33 -9.83
N ALA A 135 1.55 -3.58 -8.55
CA ALA A 135 2.21 -2.92 -7.42
C ALA A 135 2.38 -3.93 -6.28
N ALA A 136 3.56 -3.95 -5.66
CA ALA A 136 3.88 -4.84 -4.56
C ALA A 136 5.05 -4.31 -3.73
#